data_AF-A0A5S6QCA7-F1
#
_entry.id   AF-A0A5S6QCA7-F1
#
_cell.length_a   1.000
_cell.length_b   1.000
_cell.length_c   1.000
_cell.angle_alpha   90.00
_cell.angle_beta   90.00
_cell.angle_gamma   90.00
#
_symmetry.space_group_name_H-M   'P 1'
#
loop_
_entity.id
_entity.type
_entity.pdbx_description
1 polymer ?
#
loop_
_entity_poly.entity_id
_entity_poly.type
_entity_poly.pdbx_seq_one_letter_code
_entity_poly.pdbx_strand_id
1 'polypeptide(L)'
;MSNDIEETLCGFCGLDHLPCNLTNPLCPELLFAKELVTDTKGESIFRAVEEFFKEKNIPLTNIMTTATDGAPSMVGSHRGFIAHLKKVVPRDENAALRDNLKKFKSDIAYLTELYFKFNEMNLQLQGDDLNLIKTKAIISAFASKLVIFKRNLGRGEFCQFPLLAALKENTKVVGDDILVYCNHLEMLHADFTKRFIDILSMKIPDWVVDPFCDVEETETELQEELLELQNNDELIPKFTG
;
A
#
# COMPACT_ATOMS: atom_id res chain seq x y z
N MET A 1 -4.19 -3.62 21.18
CA MET A 1 -4.96 -2.55 20.50
C MET A 1 -4.84 -2.63 18.99
N SER A 2 -3.65 -2.53 18.34
CA SER A 2 -3.51 -2.82 16.88
C SER A 2 -3.79 -4.29 16.57
N ASN A 3 -3.21 -5.19 17.38
CA ASN A 3 -3.33 -6.64 17.19
C ASN A 3 -4.78 -7.15 17.23
N ASP A 4 -5.69 -6.52 18.00
CA ASP A 4 -7.06 -7.02 18.15
C ASP A 4 -7.94 -6.76 16.92
N ILE A 5 -7.71 -5.63 16.24
CA ILE A 5 -8.39 -5.27 14.97
C ILE A 5 -7.84 -6.12 13.83
N GLU A 6 -6.51 -6.27 13.79
CA GLU A 6 -5.82 -7.10 12.81
C GLU A 6 -6.20 -8.57 12.96
N GLU A 7 -6.25 -9.13 14.17
CA GLU A 7 -6.73 -10.50 14.41
C GLU A 7 -8.21 -10.68 14.02
N THR A 8 -9.05 -9.68 14.28
CA THR A 8 -10.47 -9.74 13.88
C THR A 8 -10.65 -9.72 12.36
N LEU A 9 -9.88 -8.88 11.65
CA LEU A 9 -9.91 -8.80 10.19
C LEU A 9 -9.21 -10.00 9.54
N CYS A 10 -8.11 -10.49 10.13
CA CYS A 10 -7.46 -11.72 9.71
C CYS A 10 -8.39 -12.91 9.88
N GLY A 11 -9.13 -13.00 10.98
CA GLY A 11 -10.09 -14.08 11.21
C GLY A 11 -11.26 -14.03 10.27
N PHE A 12 -11.74 -12.83 9.98
CA PHE A 12 -12.74 -12.62 8.94
C PHE A 12 -12.24 -13.03 7.55
N CYS A 13 -10.99 -12.70 7.24
CA CYS A 13 -10.34 -13.04 5.98
C CYS A 13 -9.69 -14.43 6.00
N GLY A 14 -9.85 -15.28 7.02
CA GLY A 14 -9.15 -16.57 7.12
C GLY A 14 -7.63 -16.47 6.87
N LEU A 15 -7.01 -15.38 7.34
CA LEU A 15 -5.58 -15.09 7.26
C LEU A 15 -4.86 -15.36 8.60
N ASP A 16 -5.56 -15.94 9.59
CA ASP A 16 -5.06 -16.21 10.95
C ASP A 16 -3.79 -17.04 11.03
N HIS A 17 -3.49 -17.76 9.95
CA HIS A 17 -2.33 -18.65 9.85
C HIS A 17 -1.09 -17.94 9.28
N LEU A 18 -1.22 -16.70 8.81
CA LEU A 18 -0.11 -15.93 8.24
C LEU A 18 0.69 -15.20 9.34
N PRO A 19 2.01 -15.08 9.18
CA PRO A 19 2.84 -14.29 10.09
C PRO A 19 2.36 -12.83 10.13
N CYS A 20 2.34 -12.20 11.31
CA CYS A 20 1.86 -10.81 11.48
C CYS A 20 2.58 -9.78 10.57
N ASN A 21 3.81 -10.07 10.16
CA ASN A 21 4.57 -9.24 9.24
C ASN A 21 4.00 -9.24 7.79
N LEU A 22 3.16 -10.22 7.45
CA LEU A 22 2.42 -10.32 6.19
C LEU A 22 0.97 -9.82 6.33
N THR A 23 0.46 -9.64 7.56
CA THR A 23 -0.90 -9.11 7.83
C THR A 23 -0.94 -7.60 7.98
N ASN A 24 0.21 -6.94 7.80
CA ASN A 24 0.36 -5.48 7.78
C ASN A 24 -0.01 -4.71 6.48
N PRO A 25 -0.67 -5.27 5.44
CA PRO A 25 -1.00 -4.47 4.26
C PRO A 25 -2.34 -3.72 4.45
N LEU A 26 -3.16 -4.07 5.45
CA LEU A 26 -4.33 -3.27 5.84
C LEU A 26 -3.87 -2.06 6.65
N CYS A 27 -3.65 -0.93 5.98
CA CYS A 27 -3.37 0.33 6.67
C CYS A 27 -4.60 0.76 7.50
N PRO A 28 -4.47 0.90 8.83
CA PRO A 28 -5.53 1.51 9.62
C PRO A 28 -5.63 3.00 9.25
N GLU A 29 -6.77 3.39 8.68
CA GLU A 29 -7.08 4.80 8.46
C GLU A 29 -7.98 5.33 9.58
N LEU A 30 -7.63 6.51 10.10
CA LEU A 30 -8.45 7.19 11.09
C LEU A 30 -9.69 7.78 10.40
N LEU A 31 -10.84 7.13 10.60
CA LEU A 31 -12.10 7.60 10.02
C LEU A 31 -12.54 8.96 10.60
N PHE A 32 -12.50 9.10 11.93
CA PHE A 32 -12.77 10.36 12.62
C PHE A 32 -12.31 10.34 14.09
N ALA A 33 -12.22 11.53 14.67
CA ALA A 33 -12.13 11.76 16.12
C ALA A 33 -13.15 12.84 16.51
N LYS A 34 -13.98 12.57 17.51
CA LYS A 34 -15.05 13.48 17.99
C LYS A 34 -15.01 13.59 19.50
N GLU A 35 -15.04 14.81 20.01
CA GLU A 35 -15.14 15.08 21.44
C GLU A 35 -16.55 14.75 21.96
N LEU A 36 -16.62 14.12 23.14
CA LEU A 36 -17.88 13.81 23.81
C LEU A 36 -18.15 14.86 24.90
N VAL A 37 -19.16 15.69 24.68
CA VAL A 37 -19.45 16.86 25.52
C VAL A 37 -20.22 16.49 26.80
N THR A 38 -20.89 15.35 26.84
CA THR A 38 -21.85 15.00 27.89
C THR A 38 -21.34 13.96 28.88
N ASP A 39 -21.27 12.69 28.46
CA ASP A 39 -20.82 11.57 29.27
C ASP A 39 -20.15 10.49 28.40
N THR A 40 -19.57 9.48 29.05
CA THR A 40 -18.91 8.34 28.41
C THR A 40 -19.80 7.10 28.37
N LYS A 41 -21.13 7.25 28.43
CA LYS A 41 -22.04 6.10 28.34
C LYS A 41 -22.07 5.54 26.92
N GLY A 42 -22.32 4.24 26.80
CA GLY A 42 -22.38 3.55 25.51
C GLY A 42 -23.39 4.15 24.54
N GLU A 43 -24.52 4.68 25.04
CA GLU A 43 -25.51 5.39 24.23
C GLU A 43 -24.97 6.69 23.62
N SER A 44 -24.29 7.51 24.42
CA SER A 44 -23.72 8.79 23.96
C SER A 44 -22.61 8.56 22.92
N ILE A 45 -21.77 7.54 23.16
CA ILE A 45 -20.73 7.11 22.20
C ILE A 45 -21.39 6.64 20.90
N PHE A 46 -22.45 5.82 20.98
CA PHE A 46 -23.17 5.34 19.80
C PHE A 46 -23.76 6.49 18.98
N ARG A 47 -24.44 7.44 19.62
CA ARG A 47 -25.01 8.62 18.94
C ARG A 47 -23.94 9.44 18.25
N ALA A 48 -22.78 9.64 18.87
CA ALA A 48 -21.68 10.38 18.26
C ALA A 48 -21.19 9.72 16.95
N VAL A 49 -21.09 8.38 16.93
CA VAL A 49 -20.75 7.58 15.74
C VAL A 49 -21.87 7.63 14.70
N GLU A 50 -23.12 7.40 15.11
CA GLU A 50 -24.30 7.39 14.22
C GLU A 50 -24.48 8.74 13.51
N GLU A 51 -24.36 9.85 14.25
CA GLU A 51 -24.41 11.19 13.69
C GLU A 51 -23.32 11.43 12.65
N PHE A 52 -22.09 10.99 12.92
CA PHE A 52 -20.98 11.13 11.98
C PHE A 52 -21.24 10.35 10.69
N PHE A 53 -21.65 9.08 10.78
CA PHE A 53 -21.97 8.26 9.63
C PHE A 53 -23.10 8.86 8.80
N LYS A 54 -24.15 9.38 9.47
CA LYS A 54 -25.26 10.08 8.83
C LYS A 54 -24.80 11.36 8.13
N GLU A 55 -23.98 12.18 8.77
CA GLU A 55 -23.42 13.42 8.20
C GLU A 55 -22.61 13.14 6.93
N LYS A 56 -21.84 12.04 6.92
CA LYS A 56 -21.03 11.63 5.76
C LYS A 56 -21.78 10.82 4.70
N ASN A 57 -23.09 10.59 4.89
CA ASN A 57 -23.88 9.71 4.04
C ASN A 57 -23.29 8.29 3.92
N ILE A 58 -22.71 7.78 5.00
CA ILE A 58 -22.15 6.43 5.09
C ILE A 58 -23.17 5.52 5.80
N PRO A 59 -23.70 4.47 5.16
CA PRO A 59 -24.58 3.53 5.82
C PRO A 59 -23.89 2.82 6.98
N LEU A 60 -24.52 2.79 8.16
CA LEU A 60 -24.01 2.03 9.33
C LEU A 60 -23.90 0.53 9.06
N THR A 61 -24.65 0.00 8.08
CA THR A 61 -24.56 -1.38 7.60
C THR A 61 -23.18 -1.72 7.01
N ASN A 62 -22.34 -0.73 6.68
CA ASN A 62 -20.96 -0.96 6.26
C ASN A 62 -20.06 -1.40 7.43
N ILE A 63 -20.49 -1.27 8.69
CA ILE A 63 -19.73 -1.73 9.85
C ILE A 63 -19.85 -3.25 9.96
N MET A 64 -18.73 -3.95 9.70
CA MET A 64 -18.66 -5.41 9.75
C MET A 64 -18.39 -5.95 11.14
N THR A 65 -17.38 -5.38 11.80
CA THR A 65 -16.93 -5.75 13.14
C THR A 65 -16.58 -4.49 13.91
N THR A 66 -16.57 -4.61 15.24
CA THR A 66 -16.11 -3.53 16.12
C THR A 66 -15.18 -4.14 17.15
N ALA A 67 -13.98 -3.57 17.25
CA ALA A 67 -13.07 -3.82 18.35
C ALA A 67 -13.18 -2.65 19.33
N THR A 68 -13.26 -2.95 20.61
CA THR A 68 -13.37 -1.96 21.68
C THR A 68 -12.45 -2.35 22.82
N ASP A 69 -12.00 -1.40 23.63
CA ASP A 69 -11.10 -1.60 24.77
C ASP A 69 -11.68 -2.43 25.95
N GLY A 70 -12.91 -2.94 25.83
CA GLY A 70 -13.55 -3.78 26.84
C GLY A 70 -14.21 -3.01 27.98
N ALA A 71 -14.21 -1.67 27.95
CA ALA A 71 -14.84 -0.89 29.01
C ALA A 71 -16.35 -1.19 29.12
N PRO A 72 -16.97 -1.14 30.32
CA PRO A 72 -18.41 -1.42 30.49
C PRO A 72 -19.32 -0.55 29.62
N SER A 73 -18.93 0.69 29.34
CA SER A 73 -19.60 1.59 28.40
C SER A 73 -19.53 1.11 26.95
N MET A 74 -18.54 0.28 26.58
CA MET A 74 -18.37 -0.26 25.24
C MET A 74 -19.05 -1.63 25.08
N VAL A 75 -18.77 -2.56 25.99
CA VAL A 75 -19.18 -3.99 25.87
C VAL A 75 -20.42 -4.38 26.67
N GLY A 76 -20.96 -3.47 27.50
CA GLY A 76 -22.11 -3.75 28.35
C GLY A 76 -23.32 -4.30 27.59
N SER A 77 -23.91 -5.39 28.09
CA SER A 77 -24.90 -6.20 27.35
C SER A 77 -26.20 -5.46 27.00
N HIS A 78 -26.56 -4.43 27.77
CA HIS A 78 -27.81 -3.69 27.61
C HIS A 78 -27.62 -2.22 27.23
N ARG A 79 -26.56 -1.59 27.76
CA ARG A 79 -26.28 -0.15 27.68
C ARG A 79 -24.88 0.17 27.14
N GLY A 80 -24.14 -0.85 26.70
CA GLY A 80 -22.85 -0.66 26.06
C GLY A 80 -23.00 -0.22 24.60
N PHE A 81 -22.01 0.47 24.06
CA PHE A 81 -21.95 0.88 22.66
C PHE A 81 -22.28 -0.28 21.70
N ILE A 82 -21.66 -1.45 21.89
CA ILE A 82 -21.91 -2.63 21.06
C ILE A 82 -23.37 -3.08 21.14
N ALA A 83 -24.02 -2.96 22.30
CA ALA A 83 -25.43 -3.32 22.45
C ALA A 83 -26.38 -2.36 21.71
N HIS A 84 -26.03 -1.08 21.63
CA HIS A 84 -26.76 -0.11 20.80
C HIS A 84 -26.52 -0.34 19.31
N LEU A 85 -25.25 -0.53 18.92
CA LEU A 85 -24.87 -0.81 17.54
C LEU A 85 -25.58 -2.05 16.98
N LYS A 86 -25.64 -3.15 17.74
CA LYS A 86 -26.34 -4.39 17.33
C LYS A 86 -27.84 -4.23 17.07
N LYS A 87 -28.49 -3.20 17.63
CA LYS A 87 -29.91 -2.93 17.38
C LYS A 87 -30.14 -2.29 16.01
N VAL A 88 -29.14 -1.55 15.52
CA VAL A 88 -29.20 -0.80 14.25
C VAL A 88 -28.49 -1.55 13.12
N VAL A 89 -27.49 -2.37 13.46
CA VAL A 89 -26.75 -3.24 12.54
C VAL A 89 -26.92 -4.70 13.01
N PRO A 90 -28.00 -5.38 12.60
CA PRO A 90 -28.22 -6.78 12.92
C PRO A 90 -27.11 -7.64 12.29
N ARG A 91 -26.51 -8.55 13.07
CA ARG A 91 -25.38 -9.38 12.62
C ARG A 91 -25.66 -10.21 11.36
N ASP A 92 -26.93 -10.51 11.09
CA ASP A 92 -27.36 -11.36 9.97
C ASP A 92 -27.65 -10.57 8.68
N GLU A 93 -27.94 -9.27 8.75
CA GLU A 93 -28.17 -8.43 7.54
C GLU A 93 -26.85 -8.12 6.79
N ASN A 94 -25.71 -8.27 7.47
CA ASN A 94 -24.38 -8.16 6.87
C ASN A 94 -23.94 -9.42 6.12
N ALA A 95 -24.79 -10.44 5.95
CA ALA A 95 -24.48 -11.61 5.14
C ALA A 95 -24.10 -11.21 3.70
N ALA A 96 -24.83 -10.26 3.10
CA ALA A 96 -24.53 -9.79 1.75
C ALA A 96 -23.17 -9.09 1.65
N LEU A 97 -22.83 -8.18 2.58
CA LEU A 97 -21.52 -7.53 2.61
C LEU A 97 -20.40 -8.52 2.93
N ARG A 98 -20.66 -9.48 3.83
CA ARG A 98 -19.74 -10.57 4.16
C ARG A 98 -19.44 -11.44 2.95
N ASP A 99 -20.47 -11.86 2.25
CA ASP A 99 -20.38 -12.74 1.09
C ASP A 99 -19.75 -12.01 -0.10
N ASN A 100 -20.02 -10.70 -0.25
CA ASN A 100 -19.30 -9.84 -1.18
C ASN A 100 -17.80 -9.76 -0.85
N LEU A 101 -17.42 -9.50 0.40
CA LEU A 101 -16.01 -9.44 0.79
C LEU A 101 -15.31 -10.80 0.60
N LYS A 102 -16.00 -11.91 0.89
CA LYS A 102 -15.49 -13.26 0.58
C LYS A 102 -15.30 -13.48 -0.92
N LYS A 103 -16.20 -12.95 -1.74
CA LYS A 103 -16.11 -13.02 -3.21
C LYS A 103 -14.92 -12.22 -3.74
N PHE A 104 -14.66 -11.03 -3.20
CA PHE A 104 -13.59 -10.13 -3.64
C PHE A 104 -12.28 -10.32 -2.85
N LYS A 105 -12.15 -11.40 -2.09
CA LYS A 105 -11.02 -11.62 -1.17
C LYS A 105 -9.67 -11.63 -1.87
N SER A 106 -9.59 -12.32 -3.02
CA SER A 106 -8.38 -12.37 -3.85
C SER A 106 -8.05 -10.99 -4.42
N ASP A 107 -9.07 -10.26 -4.87
CA ASP A 107 -8.90 -8.91 -5.44
C ASP A 107 -8.37 -7.93 -4.38
N ILE A 108 -8.94 -7.99 -3.18
CA ILE A 108 -8.48 -7.19 -2.05
C ILE A 108 -7.03 -7.52 -1.73
N ALA A 109 -6.69 -8.81 -1.53
CA ALA A 109 -5.31 -9.20 -1.24
C ALA A 109 -4.32 -8.70 -2.31
N TYR A 110 -4.63 -8.93 -3.58
CA TYR A 110 -3.82 -8.46 -4.71
C TYR A 110 -3.64 -6.93 -4.69
N LEU A 111 -4.73 -6.17 -4.57
CA LEU A 111 -4.68 -4.71 -4.58
C LEU A 111 -3.94 -4.17 -3.36
N THR A 112 -4.21 -4.69 -2.17
CA THR A 112 -3.56 -4.23 -0.94
C THR A 112 -2.04 -4.41 -1.03
N GLU A 113 -1.57 -5.57 -1.52
CA GLU A 113 -0.14 -5.82 -1.70
C GLU A 113 0.50 -4.98 -2.83
N LEU A 114 -0.28 -4.63 -3.86
CA LEU A 114 0.15 -3.72 -4.92
C LEU A 114 0.28 -2.28 -4.39
N TYR A 115 -0.70 -1.79 -3.63
CA TYR A 115 -0.68 -0.46 -3.02
C TYR A 115 0.44 -0.33 -2.00
N PHE A 116 0.72 -1.38 -1.22
CA PHE A 116 1.89 -1.41 -0.34
C PHE A 116 3.19 -1.14 -1.11
N LYS A 117 3.38 -1.79 -2.26
CA LYS A 117 4.57 -1.61 -3.11
C LYS A 117 4.64 -0.20 -3.72
N PHE A 118 3.50 0.38 -4.10
CA PHE A 118 3.43 1.78 -4.51
C PHE A 118 3.84 2.71 -3.37
N ASN A 119 3.37 2.44 -2.16
CA ASN A 119 3.72 3.23 -0.99
C ASN A 119 5.23 3.15 -0.70
N GLU A 120 5.83 1.96 -0.77
CA GLU A 120 7.29 1.80 -0.63
C GLU A 120 8.08 2.63 -1.66
N MET A 121 7.62 2.68 -2.91
CA MET A 121 8.22 3.53 -3.93
C MET A 121 7.98 5.02 -3.62
N ASN A 122 6.77 5.40 -3.25
CA ASN A 122 6.43 6.79 -2.93
C ASN A 122 7.23 7.33 -1.74
N LEU A 123 7.47 6.52 -0.71
CA LEU A 123 8.33 6.88 0.41
C LEU A 123 9.77 7.15 -0.04
N GLN A 124 10.30 6.34 -0.98
CA GLN A 124 11.62 6.61 -1.57
C GLN A 124 11.64 7.93 -2.37
N LEU A 125 10.53 8.27 -3.04
CA LEU A 125 10.37 9.54 -3.78
C LEU A 125 10.08 10.76 -2.88
N GLN A 126 9.85 10.57 -1.58
CA GLN A 126 9.61 11.65 -0.62
C GLN A 126 10.81 11.89 0.30
N GLY A 127 11.91 11.15 0.13
CA GLY A 127 13.11 11.32 0.95
C GLY A 127 13.85 12.63 0.67
N ASP A 128 14.48 13.17 1.72
CA ASP A 128 15.11 14.50 1.69
C ASP A 128 16.33 14.61 0.76
N ASP A 129 16.99 13.48 0.45
CA ASP A 129 18.19 13.44 -0.41
C ASP A 129 17.90 13.08 -1.88
N LEU A 130 16.67 13.30 -2.35
CA LEU A 130 16.27 12.92 -3.71
C LEU A 130 16.88 13.87 -4.76
N ASN A 131 17.57 13.28 -5.73
CA ASN A 131 18.02 13.97 -6.94
C ASN A 131 17.53 13.23 -8.18
N LEU A 132 17.70 13.84 -9.35
CA LEU A 132 17.13 13.32 -10.59
C LEU A 132 17.67 11.94 -10.97
N ILE A 133 18.93 11.65 -10.65
CA ILE A 133 19.56 10.33 -10.85
C ILE A 133 18.86 9.28 -9.99
N LYS A 134 18.66 9.57 -8.69
CA LYS A 134 17.94 8.70 -7.75
C LYS A 134 16.47 8.52 -8.16
N THR A 135 15.79 9.60 -8.54
CA THR A 135 14.40 9.57 -9.04
C THR A 135 14.28 8.65 -10.25
N LYS A 136 15.17 8.80 -11.24
CA LYS A 136 15.22 7.92 -12.42
C LYS A 136 15.42 6.46 -12.02
N ALA A 137 16.38 6.19 -11.13
CA ALA A 137 16.66 4.83 -10.67
C ALA A 137 15.44 4.18 -9.98
N ILE A 138 14.78 4.90 -9.06
CA ILE A 138 13.60 4.41 -8.32
C ILE A 138 12.45 4.10 -9.28
N ILE A 139 12.11 5.03 -10.19
CA ILE A 139 11.01 4.86 -11.15
C ILE A 139 11.32 3.72 -12.12
N SER A 140 12.55 3.62 -12.62
CA SER A 140 12.98 2.57 -13.55
C SER A 140 12.94 1.19 -12.89
N ALA A 141 13.37 1.10 -11.63
CA ALA A 141 13.28 -0.13 -10.85
C ALA A 141 11.83 -0.55 -10.61
N PHE A 142 10.93 0.40 -10.29
CA PHE A 142 9.51 0.07 -10.09
C PHE A 142 8.81 -0.36 -11.40
N ALA A 143 9.08 0.31 -12.52
CA ALA A 143 8.59 -0.12 -13.83
C ALA A 143 9.02 -1.57 -14.13
N SER A 144 10.30 -1.89 -13.90
CA SER A 144 10.84 -3.23 -14.09
C SER A 144 10.21 -4.26 -13.16
N LYS A 145 9.93 -3.88 -11.90
CA LYS A 145 9.23 -4.72 -10.92
C LYS A 145 7.82 -5.08 -11.40
N LEU A 146 7.05 -4.17 -11.99
CA LEU A 146 5.71 -4.47 -12.52
C LEU A 146 5.75 -5.59 -13.59
N VAL A 147 6.77 -5.59 -14.46
CA VAL A 147 6.99 -6.67 -15.45
C VAL A 147 7.28 -8.00 -14.76
N ILE A 148 8.13 -7.99 -13.73
CA ILE A 148 8.44 -9.19 -12.93
C ILE A 148 7.19 -9.71 -12.21
N PHE A 149 6.39 -8.83 -11.61
CA PHE A 149 5.16 -9.18 -10.93
C PHE A 149 4.20 -9.90 -11.88
N LYS A 150 3.97 -9.35 -13.08
CA LYS A 150 3.13 -9.98 -14.11
C LYS A 150 3.65 -11.37 -14.48
N ARG A 151 4.95 -11.48 -14.79
CA ARG A 151 5.58 -12.72 -15.25
C ARG A 151 5.49 -13.82 -14.20
N ASN A 152 5.82 -13.52 -12.95
CA ASN A 152 5.81 -14.51 -11.87
C ASN A 152 4.37 -14.92 -11.53
N LEU A 153 3.45 -13.94 -11.43
CA LEU A 153 2.05 -14.20 -11.14
C LEU A 153 1.42 -15.10 -12.22
N GLY A 154 1.70 -14.85 -13.50
CA GLY A 154 1.24 -15.67 -14.61
C GLY A 154 1.83 -17.10 -14.63
N ARG A 155 2.97 -17.33 -13.97
CA ARG A 155 3.55 -18.67 -13.73
C ARG A 155 2.98 -19.36 -12.50
N GLY A 156 2.09 -18.69 -11.76
CA GLY A 156 1.60 -19.17 -10.47
C GLY A 156 2.66 -19.12 -9.36
N GLU A 157 3.66 -18.25 -9.50
CA GLU A 157 4.68 -17.94 -8.49
C GLU A 157 4.26 -16.68 -7.73
N PHE A 158 3.97 -16.82 -6.43
CA PHE A 158 3.37 -15.75 -5.62
C PHE A 158 4.33 -15.10 -4.62
N CYS A 159 5.65 -15.23 -4.81
CA CYS A 159 6.63 -14.74 -3.84
C CYS A 159 6.56 -13.22 -3.59
N GLN A 160 6.07 -12.43 -4.57
CA GLN A 160 5.82 -10.99 -4.40
C GLN A 160 4.43 -10.65 -3.84
N PHE A 161 3.52 -11.64 -3.78
CA PHE A 161 2.13 -11.50 -3.33
C PHE A 161 1.81 -12.56 -2.28
N PRO A 162 2.48 -12.55 -1.11
CA PRO A 162 2.30 -13.59 -0.12
C PRO A 162 0.88 -13.66 0.51
N LEU A 163 0.11 -12.57 0.57
CA LEU A 163 -1.32 -12.68 0.93
C LEU A 163 -2.06 -13.51 -0.11
N LEU A 164 -1.87 -13.20 -1.40
CA LEU A 164 -2.50 -13.97 -2.48
C LEU A 164 -2.02 -15.43 -2.49
N ALA A 165 -0.75 -15.68 -2.16
CA ALA A 165 -0.18 -17.02 -2.01
C ALA A 165 -0.94 -17.84 -0.95
N ALA A 166 -1.16 -17.25 0.22
CA ALA A 166 -1.88 -17.89 1.32
C ALA A 166 -3.34 -18.19 0.98
N LEU A 167 -3.98 -17.34 0.19
CA LEU A 167 -5.34 -17.57 -0.28
C LEU A 167 -5.42 -18.76 -1.24
N LYS A 168 -4.42 -18.94 -2.10
CA LYS A 168 -4.33 -20.10 -3.01
C LYS A 168 -4.20 -21.43 -2.26
N GLU A 169 -3.54 -21.46 -1.11
CA GLU A 169 -3.42 -22.69 -0.30
C GLU A 169 -4.76 -23.08 0.35
N ASN A 170 -5.62 -22.10 0.64
CA ASN A 170 -6.87 -22.30 1.36
C ASN A 170 -8.13 -22.31 0.48
N THR A 171 -8.03 -21.82 -0.76
CA THR A 171 -9.13 -21.74 -1.72
C THR A 171 -8.62 -22.05 -3.13
N LYS A 172 -9.43 -22.69 -3.97
CA LYS A 172 -9.16 -22.73 -5.41
C LYS A 172 -9.28 -21.31 -5.95
N VAL A 173 -8.20 -20.53 -5.89
CA VAL A 173 -8.05 -19.34 -6.73
C VAL A 173 -8.27 -19.83 -8.16
N VAL A 174 -9.35 -19.36 -8.78
CA VAL A 174 -9.70 -19.79 -10.13
C VAL A 174 -8.65 -19.19 -11.05
N GLY A 175 -8.13 -19.96 -12.01
CA GLY A 175 -7.11 -19.48 -12.94
C GLY A 175 -7.50 -18.19 -13.67
N ASP A 176 -8.81 -17.91 -13.75
CA ASP A 176 -9.40 -16.70 -14.32
C ASP A 176 -8.98 -15.42 -13.57
N ASP A 177 -8.89 -15.45 -12.22
CA ASP A 177 -8.49 -14.27 -11.42
C ASP A 177 -7.03 -13.86 -11.70
N ILE A 178 -6.15 -14.86 -11.84
CA ILE A 178 -4.74 -14.64 -12.14
C ILE A 178 -4.55 -13.96 -13.50
N LEU A 179 -5.35 -14.35 -14.49
CA LEU A 179 -5.33 -13.73 -15.81
C LEU A 179 -5.75 -12.25 -15.73
N VAL A 180 -6.80 -11.96 -14.95
CA VAL A 180 -7.25 -10.58 -14.70
C VAL A 180 -6.14 -9.75 -14.06
N TYR A 181 -5.46 -10.27 -13.04
CA TYR A 181 -4.36 -9.55 -12.37
C TYR A 181 -3.15 -9.35 -13.28
N CYS A 182 -2.81 -10.35 -14.12
CA CYS A 182 -1.74 -10.20 -15.10
C CYS A 182 -2.05 -9.12 -16.14
N ASN A 183 -3.30 -9.07 -16.62
CA ASN A 183 -3.75 -8.03 -17.54
C ASN A 183 -3.75 -6.65 -16.86
N HIS A 184 -4.17 -6.57 -15.60
CA HIS A 184 -4.10 -5.33 -14.84
C HIS A 184 -2.66 -4.83 -14.66
N LEU A 185 -1.71 -5.71 -14.31
CA LEU A 185 -0.29 -5.34 -14.20
C LEU A 185 0.31 -4.87 -15.52
N GLU A 186 -0.11 -5.46 -16.64
CA GLU A 186 0.30 -5.02 -17.98
C GLU A 186 -0.20 -3.61 -18.31
N MET A 187 -1.49 -3.36 -18.10
CA MET A 187 -2.09 -2.04 -18.30
C MET A 187 -1.47 -1.00 -17.38
N LEU A 188 -1.29 -1.36 -16.11
CA LEU A 188 -0.64 -0.51 -15.12
C LEU A 188 0.80 -0.18 -15.48
N HIS A 189 1.57 -1.15 -15.98
CA HIS A 189 2.93 -0.90 -16.46
C HIS A 189 2.94 0.07 -17.64
N ALA A 190 2.01 -0.10 -18.60
CA ALA A 190 1.89 0.80 -19.75
C ALA A 190 1.56 2.24 -19.30
N ASP A 191 0.59 2.40 -18.39
CA ASP A 191 0.20 3.71 -17.85
C ASP A 191 1.32 4.33 -17.01
N PHE A 192 2.00 3.54 -16.18
CA PHE A 192 3.14 3.99 -15.38
C PHE A 192 4.29 4.47 -16.27
N THR A 193 4.66 3.68 -17.29
CA THR A 193 5.72 4.03 -18.24
C THR A 193 5.36 5.29 -19.01
N LYS A 194 4.11 5.42 -19.45
CA LYS A 194 3.60 6.62 -20.13
C LYS A 194 3.65 7.85 -19.22
N ARG A 195 3.26 7.69 -17.95
CA ARG A 195 3.22 8.78 -16.96
C ARG A 195 4.62 9.33 -16.65
N PHE A 196 5.64 8.49 -16.64
CA PHE A 196 7.03 8.85 -16.31
C PHE A 196 7.96 8.77 -17.52
N ILE A 197 7.43 8.98 -18.74
CA ILE A 197 8.21 8.83 -19.97
C ILE A 197 9.39 9.79 -20.03
N ASP A 198 9.25 11.00 -19.52
CA ASP A 198 10.29 12.02 -19.40
C ASP A 198 11.45 11.54 -18.50
N ILE A 199 11.15 11.02 -17.31
CA ILE A 199 12.16 10.48 -16.39
C ILE A 199 12.80 9.21 -16.97
N LEU A 200 12.00 8.32 -17.55
CA LEU A 200 12.48 7.05 -18.10
C LEU A 200 13.36 7.26 -19.34
N SER A 201 13.01 8.21 -20.21
CA SER A 201 13.78 8.53 -21.43
C SER A 201 14.99 9.45 -21.19
N MET A 202 15.09 10.06 -20.01
CA MET A 202 16.19 10.94 -19.64
C MET A 202 17.55 10.27 -19.83
N LYS A 203 18.47 10.96 -20.51
CA LYS A 203 19.88 10.53 -20.54
C LYS A 203 20.61 11.24 -19.42
N ILE A 204 21.32 10.47 -18.60
CA ILE A 204 22.22 11.01 -17.59
C ILE A 204 23.62 10.75 -18.16
N PRO A 205 24.34 11.81 -18.57
CA PRO A 205 25.72 11.66 -19.03
C PRO A 205 26.59 11.04 -17.92
N ASP A 206 27.57 10.23 -18.31
CA ASP A 206 28.42 9.53 -17.35
C ASP A 206 29.18 10.51 -16.45
N TRP A 207 29.62 11.64 -16.99
CA TRP A 207 30.32 12.69 -16.24
C TRP A 207 29.49 13.32 -15.10
N VAL A 208 28.16 13.25 -15.18
CA VAL A 208 27.26 13.74 -14.12
C VAL A 208 27.24 12.77 -12.93
N VAL A 209 27.46 11.48 -13.19
CA VAL A 209 27.55 10.44 -12.15
C VAL A 209 28.99 10.34 -11.63
N ASP A 210 29.95 10.41 -12.54
CA ASP A 210 31.39 10.32 -12.28
C ASP A 210 32.13 11.38 -13.09
N PRO A 211 32.47 12.54 -12.49
CA PRO A 211 33.19 13.62 -13.17
C PRO A 211 34.59 13.23 -13.68
N PHE A 212 35.10 12.05 -13.31
CA PHE A 212 36.41 11.54 -13.72
C PHE A 212 36.29 10.39 -14.76
N CYS A 213 35.13 10.25 -15.41
CA CYS A 213 34.91 9.26 -16.48
C CYS A 213 35.70 9.57 -17.76
N ASP A 214 35.70 8.66 -18.73
CA ASP A 214 36.34 8.89 -20.03
C ASP A 214 35.72 10.10 -20.75
N VAL A 215 36.58 10.97 -21.29
CA VAL A 215 36.19 12.24 -21.93
C VAL A 215 35.76 12.02 -23.39
N GLU A 216 36.21 10.93 -24.02
CA GLU A 216 35.96 10.61 -25.44
C GLU A 216 34.46 10.54 -25.78
N GLU A 217 33.61 10.06 -24.85
CA GLU A 217 32.16 9.89 -25.05
C GLU A 217 31.33 11.13 -24.63
N THR A 218 32.01 12.22 -24.25
CA THR A 218 31.36 13.45 -23.77
C THR A 218 31.05 14.43 -24.90
N GLU A 219 30.12 15.36 -24.65
CA GLU A 219 29.83 16.47 -25.55
C GLU A 219 31.09 17.32 -25.79
N THR A 220 31.43 17.58 -27.07
CA THR A 220 32.69 18.24 -27.46
C THR A 220 32.92 19.57 -26.75
N GLU A 221 31.84 20.29 -26.43
CA GLU A 221 31.86 21.58 -25.75
C GLU A 221 32.33 21.49 -24.29
N LEU A 222 32.21 20.32 -23.65
CA LEU A 222 32.57 20.10 -22.24
C LEU A 222 33.91 19.38 -22.06
N GLN A 223 34.52 18.86 -23.13
CA GLN A 223 35.71 18.00 -23.04
C GLN A 223 36.92 18.72 -22.42
N GLU A 224 37.18 19.98 -22.80
CA GLU A 224 38.29 20.75 -22.23
C GLU A 224 38.10 21.01 -20.73
N GLU A 225 36.89 21.44 -20.31
CA GLU A 225 36.56 21.69 -18.90
C GLU A 225 36.66 20.41 -18.05
N LEU A 226 36.22 19.27 -18.60
CA LEU A 226 36.34 17.96 -17.94
C LEU A 226 37.81 17.54 -17.79
N LEU A 227 38.65 17.76 -18.81
CA LEU A 227 40.09 17.47 -18.70
C LEU A 227 40.76 18.34 -17.63
N GLU A 228 40.39 19.62 -17.51
CA GLU A 228 40.88 20.49 -16.45
C GLU A 228 40.46 19.99 -15.07
N LEU A 229 39.19 19.57 -14.92
CA LEU A 229 38.68 18.99 -13.67
C LEU A 229 39.41 17.70 -13.30
N GLN A 230 39.67 16.83 -14.27
CA GLN A 230 40.33 15.53 -14.08
C GLN A 230 41.79 15.64 -13.67
N ASN A 231 42.47 16.71 -14.08
CA ASN A 231 43.86 16.98 -13.68
C ASN A 231 43.97 17.89 -12.46
N ASN A 232 42.85 18.18 -11.77
CA ASN A 232 42.83 19.00 -10.58
C ASN A 232 43.10 18.16 -9.32
N ASP A 233 44.38 18.04 -8.96
CA ASP A 233 44.86 17.30 -7.78
C ASP A 233 44.22 17.76 -6.44
N GLU A 234 43.71 18.99 -6.35
CA GLU A 234 43.03 19.49 -5.15
C GLU A 234 41.55 19.04 -5.04
N LEU A 235 40.89 18.79 -6.18
CA LEU A 235 39.48 18.39 -6.24
C LEU A 235 39.30 16.88 -6.20
N ILE A 236 40.18 16.10 -6.84
CA ILE A 236 40.14 14.63 -6.84
C ILE A 236 39.89 14.04 -5.43
N PRO A 237 40.64 14.39 -4.37
CA PRO A 237 40.41 13.82 -3.03
C PRO A 237 39.09 14.24 -2.39
N LYS A 238 38.43 15.31 -2.87
CA LYS A 238 37.12 15.77 -2.34
C LYS A 238 35.94 15.03 -2.97
N PHE A 239 36.12 14.41 -4.13
CA PHE A 239 35.10 13.65 -4.84
C PHE A 239 35.27 12.12 -4.71
N THR A 240 36.45 11.67 -4.28
CA THR A 240 36.78 10.25 -4.09
C THR A 240 36.84 9.81 -2.62
N GLY A 241 36.60 10.75 -1.69
CA GLY A 241 36.67 10.56 -0.23
C GLY A 241 35.35 10.23 0.43
#